data_AF-A0A2G2W2Y6-F1
#
_entry.id   AF-A0A2G2W2Y6-F1
#
_cell.length_a   1.000
_cell.length_b   1.000
_cell.length_c   1.000
_cell.angle_alpha   90.00
_cell.angle_beta   90.00
_cell.angle_gamma   90.00
#
_symmetry.space_group_name_H-M   'P 1'
#
loop_
_entity.id
_entity.type
_entity.pdbx_description
1 polymer ?
#
loop_
_entity_poly.entity_id
_entity_poly.type
_entity_poly.pdbx_seq_one_letter_code
_entity_poly.pdbx_strand_id
1 'polypeptide(L)'
;MTGLQVVFLSYNELEGPIPNNKVFITASLEGNKGFCGNLTGFQPCERPSKNSIVKRRHKLILIILLPVMGGLVLLYAFLGVLFIWEDILNATEEFDATFCIRQGGHGSVYKVNLPSLGTIAVKRLHSSFEINTRPKSFVNEASALTGIKHRNIVNLYGYCSHTQHSFLVYEYAERGSLSSTLSNEVESKKLD
;
A
#
# COMPACT_ATOMS: atom_id res chain seq x y z
N MET A 1 63.22 45.85 1.72
CA MET A 1 61.78 45.55 1.70
C MET A 1 61.60 44.04 1.86
N THR A 2 61.61 43.56 3.10
CA THR A 2 61.34 42.15 3.41
C THR A 2 59.83 41.96 3.48
N GLY A 3 59.27 41.26 2.49
CA GLY A 3 57.86 40.89 2.47
C GLY A 3 57.52 39.98 3.65
N LEU A 4 56.32 40.15 4.19
CA LEU A 4 55.78 39.43 5.36
C LEU A 4 56.06 37.93 5.27
N GLN A 5 56.95 37.42 6.13
CA GLN A 5 57.46 36.04 6.05
C GLN A 5 56.62 35.04 6.85
N VAL A 6 55.53 35.49 7.49
CA VAL A 6 54.69 34.68 8.38
C VAL A 6 53.21 34.96 8.09
N VAL A 7 52.46 33.90 7.79
CA VAL A 7 51.01 33.95 7.61
C VAL A 7 50.34 33.70 8.95
N PHE A 8 49.51 34.65 9.41
CA PHE A 8 48.75 34.53 10.65
C PHE A 8 47.30 34.16 10.32
N LEU A 9 46.89 32.94 10.67
CA LEU A 9 45.55 32.41 10.46
C LEU A 9 44.85 32.05 11.78
N SER A 10 45.38 32.50 12.91
CA SER A 10 44.87 32.16 14.23
C SER A 10 43.47 32.75 14.48
N TYR A 11 42.64 32.03 15.24
CA TYR A 11 41.30 32.45 15.70
C TYR A 11 40.33 32.83 14.58
N ASN A 12 40.35 32.10 13.44
CA ASN A 12 39.52 32.38 12.27
C ASN A 12 38.43 31.32 12.02
N GLU A 13 38.12 30.47 13.00
CA GLU A 13 37.11 29.39 12.92
C GLU A 13 37.28 28.47 11.69
N LEU A 14 38.52 28.28 11.23
CA LEU A 14 38.78 27.49 10.04
C LEU A 14 38.58 26.00 10.30
N GLU A 15 38.06 25.29 9.30
CA GLU A 15 37.75 23.85 9.38
C GLU A 15 38.40 23.04 8.25
N GLY A 16 38.62 21.75 8.49
CA GLY A 16 39.06 20.78 7.47
C GLY A 16 40.56 20.39 7.55
N PRO A 17 41.10 19.71 6.53
CA PRO A 17 42.48 19.22 6.55
C PRO A 17 43.49 20.35 6.33
N ILE A 18 44.52 20.43 7.16
CA ILE A 18 45.61 21.40 7.01
C ILE A 18 46.41 21.10 5.73
N PRO A 19 46.55 22.05 4.78
CA PRO A 19 47.33 21.84 3.57
C PRO A 19 48.80 21.54 3.87
N ASN A 20 49.36 20.51 3.21
CA ASN A 20 50.77 20.15 3.36
C ASN A 20 51.66 21.05 2.47
N ASN A 21 51.76 22.32 2.84
CA ASN A 21 52.68 23.28 2.24
C ASN A 21 53.51 23.93 3.34
N LYS A 22 54.80 24.21 3.07
CA LYS A 22 55.72 24.88 3.98
C LYS A 22 55.12 26.11 4.63
N VAL A 23 54.36 26.91 3.86
CA VAL A 23 53.70 28.14 4.35
C VAL A 23 52.72 27.87 5.50
N PHE A 24 51.92 26.80 5.41
CA PHE A 24 50.91 26.44 6.42
C PHE A 24 51.53 25.74 7.64
N ILE A 25 52.64 25.02 7.44
CA ILE A 25 53.39 24.41 8.55
C ILE A 25 54.04 25.49 9.42
N THR A 26 54.44 26.61 8.82
CA THR A 26 55.04 27.76 9.51
C THR A 26 54.03 28.84 9.91
N ALA A 27 52.74 28.66 9.61
CA ALA A 27 51.71 29.64 9.92
C ALA A 27 51.24 29.52 11.37
N SER A 28 50.76 30.62 11.95
CA SER A 28 50.03 30.57 13.22
C SER A 28 48.60 30.08 12.96
N LEU A 29 48.28 28.88 13.45
CA LEU A 29 46.97 28.23 13.26
C LEU A 29 46.17 28.12 14.58
N GLU A 30 46.66 28.72 15.65
CA GLU A 30 46.06 28.65 16.99
C GLU A 30 44.58 29.09 16.99
N GLY A 31 43.74 28.48 17.82
CA GLY A 31 42.33 28.88 17.96
C GLY A 31 41.38 28.35 16.89
N ASN A 32 41.86 27.67 15.83
CA ASN A 32 41.02 27.03 14.81
C ASN A 32 40.68 25.58 15.19
N LYS A 33 39.59 25.38 15.95
CA LYS A 33 39.21 24.05 16.47
C LYS A 33 38.75 23.06 15.39
N GLY A 34 38.34 23.53 14.21
CA GLY A 34 37.86 22.68 13.13
C GLY A 34 38.96 22.10 12.23
N PHE A 35 40.21 22.53 12.39
CA PHE A 35 41.33 21.97 11.63
C PHE A 35 41.70 20.58 12.13
N CYS A 36 42.05 19.71 11.17
CA CYS A 36 42.59 18.39 11.43
C CYS A 36 43.85 18.13 10.60
N GLY A 37 44.78 17.34 11.12
CA GLY A 37 46.05 17.07 10.46
C GLY A 37 47.04 16.34 11.35
N ASN A 38 48.26 16.15 10.84
CA ASN A 38 49.33 15.47 11.55
C ASN A 38 50.31 16.46 12.24
N LEU A 39 49.82 17.66 12.58
CA LEU A 39 50.59 18.71 13.24
C LEU A 39 50.26 18.73 14.74
N THR A 40 51.28 19.01 15.56
CA THR A 40 51.14 19.10 17.01
C THR A 40 50.07 20.13 17.40
N GLY A 41 49.12 19.74 18.25
CA GLY A 41 48.00 20.60 18.66
C GLY A 41 46.72 20.42 17.84
N PHE A 42 46.73 19.64 16.76
CA PHE A 42 45.54 19.30 15.97
C PHE A 42 45.23 17.80 16.01
N GLN A 43 43.93 17.47 15.93
CA GLN A 43 43.49 16.08 15.84
C GLN A 43 43.75 15.52 14.43
N PRO A 44 44.09 14.23 14.27
CA PRO A 44 44.14 13.58 12.96
C PRO A 44 42.77 13.66 12.28
N CYS A 45 42.74 13.88 10.97
CA CYS A 45 41.48 13.85 10.24
C CYS A 45 40.87 12.44 10.30
N GLU A 46 39.69 12.33 10.88
CA GLU A 46 38.92 11.10 10.84
C GLU A 46 38.53 10.78 9.40
N ARG A 47 39.15 9.73 8.85
CA ARG A 47 38.64 9.14 7.62
C ARG A 47 37.38 8.37 7.98
N PRO A 48 36.25 8.59 7.30
CA PRO A 48 35.05 7.81 7.54
C PRO A 48 35.39 6.32 7.38
N SER A 49 35.18 5.54 8.43
CA SER A 49 35.42 4.10 8.43
C SER A 49 34.73 3.45 7.22
N LYS A 50 35.39 2.47 6.57
CA LYS A 50 34.75 1.71 5.48
C LYS A 50 33.38 1.16 5.91
N ASN A 51 33.24 0.80 7.19
CA ASN A 51 31.97 0.36 7.78
C ASN A 51 30.92 1.47 7.85
N SER A 52 31.30 2.73 8.12
CA SER A 52 30.34 3.86 8.15
C SER A 52 29.89 4.25 6.74
N ILE A 53 30.75 4.12 5.73
CA ILE A 53 30.42 4.35 4.32
C ILE A 53 29.46 3.27 3.81
N VAL A 54 29.75 1.98 4.08
CA VAL A 54 28.87 0.86 3.73
C VAL A 54 27.52 1.00 4.42
N LYS A 55 27.50 1.36 5.71
CA LYS A 55 26.26 1.61 6.46
C LYS A 55 25.44 2.75 5.86
N ARG A 56 26.08 3.85 5.45
CA ARG A 56 25.41 4.99 4.78
C ARG A 56 24.88 4.62 3.40
N ARG A 57 25.63 3.85 2.61
CA ARG A 57 25.19 3.33 1.30
C ARG A 57 24.02 2.37 1.45
N HIS A 58 24.09 1.41 2.37
CA HIS A 58 22.99 0.49 2.64
C HIS A 58 21.73 1.22 3.12
N LYS A 59 21.90 2.26 3.95
CA LYS A 59 20.79 3.11 4.37
C LYS A 59 20.15 3.85 3.19
N LEU A 60 20.94 4.37 2.25
CA LEU A 60 20.43 5.00 1.02
C LEU A 60 19.71 4.00 0.11
N ILE A 61 20.25 2.79 -0.06
CA ILE A 61 19.61 1.72 -0.84
C ILE A 61 18.26 1.36 -0.22
N LEU A 62 18.18 1.21 1.10
CA LEU A 62 16.93 0.90 1.79
C LEU A 62 15.88 2.00 1.60
N ILE A 63 16.30 3.28 1.63
CA ILE A 63 15.43 4.44 1.42
C ILE A 63 14.85 4.46 0.00
N ILE A 64 15.56 3.95 -1.00
CA ILE A 64 15.07 3.92 -2.40
C ILE A 64 14.30 2.64 -2.68
N LEU A 65 14.82 1.50 -2.23
CA LEU A 65 14.25 0.18 -2.51
C LEU A 65 12.89 -0.01 -1.83
N LEU A 66 12.73 0.42 -0.57
CA LEU A 66 11.47 0.23 0.14
C LEU A 66 10.28 0.96 -0.51
N PRO A 67 10.37 2.27 -0.86
CA PRO A 67 9.29 2.96 -1.56
C PRO A 67 9.04 2.42 -2.96
N VAL A 68 10.09 2.03 -3.69
CA VAL A 68 9.94 1.46 -5.04
C VAL A 68 9.19 0.13 -4.96
N MET A 69 9.60 -0.78 -4.08
CA MET A 69 8.92 -2.05 -3.89
C MET A 69 7.49 -1.84 -3.38
N GLY A 70 7.27 -0.95 -2.42
CA GLY A 70 5.94 -0.62 -1.92
C GLY A 70 5.04 -0.05 -3.01
N GLY A 71 5.56 0.87 -3.84
CA GLY A 71 4.85 1.44 -4.98
C GLY A 71 4.47 0.39 -6.03
N LEU A 72 5.37 -0.52 -6.35
CA LEU A 72 5.09 -1.63 -7.26
C LEU A 72 3.98 -2.54 -6.71
N VAL A 73 4.04 -2.91 -5.43
CA VAL A 73 3.00 -3.74 -4.79
C VAL A 73 1.64 -3.03 -4.83
N LEU A 74 1.59 -1.74 -4.50
CA LEU A 74 0.36 -0.95 -4.58
C LEU A 74 -0.17 -0.83 -6.00
N LEU A 75 0.70 -0.68 -7.00
CA LEU A 75 0.33 -0.65 -8.41
C LEU A 75 -0.29 -1.97 -8.86
N TYR A 76 0.34 -3.10 -8.56
CA TYR A 76 -0.21 -4.42 -8.90
C TYR A 76 -1.53 -4.70 -8.17
N ALA A 77 -1.66 -4.29 -6.90
CA ALA A 77 -2.92 -4.42 -6.17
C ALA A 77 -4.03 -3.57 -6.80
N PHE A 78 -3.72 -2.33 -7.19
CA PHE A 78 -4.67 -1.45 -7.87
C PHE A 78 -5.11 -2.02 -9.22
N LEU A 79 -4.17 -2.47 -10.05
CA LEU A 79 -4.47 -3.13 -11.32
C LEU A 79 -5.33 -4.39 -11.11
N GLY A 80 -5.00 -5.23 -10.12
CA GLY A 80 -5.80 -6.41 -9.80
C GLY A 80 -7.25 -6.09 -9.43
N VAL A 81 -7.47 -5.04 -8.64
CA VAL A 81 -8.83 -4.57 -8.31
C VAL A 81 -9.58 -4.06 -9.54
N LEU A 82 -8.90 -3.33 -10.44
CA LEU A 82 -9.50 -2.86 -11.69
C LEU A 82 -9.91 -4.02 -12.62
N PHE A 83 -9.06 -5.02 -12.79
CA PHE A 83 -9.39 -6.20 -13.61
C PHE A 83 -10.58 -6.97 -13.04
N ILE A 84 -10.62 -7.20 -11.72
CA ILE A 84 -11.76 -7.88 -11.08
C ILE A 84 -13.06 -7.09 -11.29
N TRP A 85 -13.00 -5.76 -11.21
CA TRP A 85 -14.16 -4.91 -11.47
C TRP A 85 -14.67 -5.06 -12.91
N GLU A 86 -13.77 -5.00 -13.89
CA GLU A 86 -14.09 -5.14 -15.31
C GLU A 86 -14.64 -6.55 -15.63
N ASP A 87 -14.03 -7.60 -15.10
CA ASP A 87 -14.50 -8.98 -15.28
C ASP A 87 -15.92 -9.17 -14.72
N ILE A 88 -16.25 -8.55 -13.57
CA ILE A 88 -17.60 -8.62 -12.99
C ILE A 88 -18.61 -7.90 -13.89
N LEU A 89 -18.28 -6.71 -14.41
CA LEU A 89 -19.18 -5.98 -15.31
C LEU A 89 -19.43 -6.76 -16.60
N ASN A 90 -18.37 -7.31 -17.20
CA ASN A 90 -18.47 -8.10 -18.43
C ASN A 90 -19.28 -9.38 -18.20
N ALA A 91 -19.01 -10.11 -17.11
CA ALA A 91 -19.70 -11.37 -16.82
C ALA A 91 -21.16 -11.19 -16.39
N THR A 92 -21.56 -9.98 -16.00
CA THR A 92 -22.95 -9.65 -15.65
C THR A 92 -23.66 -8.83 -16.72
N GLU A 93 -23.01 -8.55 -17.86
CA GLU A 93 -23.47 -7.60 -18.88
C GLU A 93 -24.02 -6.30 -18.26
N GLU A 94 -23.18 -5.65 -17.44
CA GLU A 94 -23.55 -4.45 -16.67
C GLU A 94 -24.75 -4.66 -15.73
N PHE A 95 -24.84 -5.86 -15.14
CA PHE A 95 -25.94 -6.30 -14.28
C PHE A 95 -27.29 -6.42 -14.98
N ASP A 96 -27.29 -6.89 -16.22
CA ASP A 96 -28.50 -7.21 -16.98
C ASP A 96 -29.37 -8.24 -16.24
N ALA A 97 -30.68 -8.02 -16.26
CA ALA A 97 -31.64 -8.81 -15.48
C ALA A 97 -31.68 -10.28 -15.91
N THR A 98 -31.26 -10.62 -17.13
CA THR A 98 -31.24 -12.00 -17.64
C THR A 98 -30.22 -12.89 -16.93
N PHE A 99 -29.15 -12.32 -16.39
CA PHE A 99 -28.11 -13.04 -15.63
C PHE A 99 -28.39 -13.09 -14.12
N CYS A 100 -29.50 -12.49 -13.66
CA CYS A 100 -29.88 -12.47 -12.26
C CYS A 100 -30.37 -13.86 -11.82
N ILE A 101 -29.69 -14.47 -10.84
CA ILE A 101 -30.09 -15.78 -10.29
C ILE A 101 -31.14 -15.63 -9.17
N ARG A 102 -31.22 -14.45 -8.55
CA ARG A 102 -32.13 -14.18 -7.46
C ARG A 102 -32.34 -12.68 -7.30
N GLN A 103 -33.59 -12.28 -7.17
CA GLN A 103 -33.96 -10.93 -6.79
C GLN A 103 -34.70 -10.93 -5.45
N GLY A 104 -34.40 -9.94 -4.61
CA GLY A 104 -35.07 -9.73 -3.33
C GLY A 104 -35.18 -8.25 -2.99
N GLY A 105 -35.85 -7.91 -1.89
CA GLY A 105 -36.06 -6.51 -1.48
C GLY A 105 -34.77 -5.73 -1.25
N HIS A 106 -33.67 -6.42 -0.99
CA HIS A 106 -32.36 -5.81 -0.69
C HIS A 106 -31.41 -5.80 -1.90
N GLY A 107 -31.84 -6.24 -3.09
CA GLY A 107 -31.03 -6.24 -4.31
C GLY A 107 -31.12 -7.53 -5.14
N SER A 108 -30.25 -7.61 -6.13
CA SER A 108 -30.16 -8.69 -7.12
C SER A 108 -28.83 -9.42 -6.96
N VAL A 109 -28.86 -10.74 -7.04
CA VAL A 109 -27.68 -11.62 -6.91
C VAL A 109 -27.39 -12.27 -8.25
N TYR A 110 -26.12 -12.29 -8.61
CA TYR A 110 -25.57 -12.82 -9.85
C TYR A 110 -24.54 -13.90 -9.51
N LYS A 111 -24.58 -15.03 -10.22
CA LYS A 111 -23.53 -16.04 -10.16
C LYS A 111 -22.51 -15.70 -11.24
N VAL A 112 -21.27 -15.45 -10.86
CA VAL A 112 -20.20 -15.07 -11.78
C VAL A 112 -19.06 -16.08 -11.66
N ASN A 113 -18.49 -16.51 -12.78
CA ASN A 113 -17.31 -17.36 -12.78
C ASN A 113 -16.11 -16.55 -13.28
N LEU A 114 -15.20 -16.21 -12.38
CA LEU A 114 -14.00 -15.45 -12.68
C LEU A 114 -12.81 -16.41 -12.84
N PRO A 115 -11.96 -16.26 -13.87
CA PRO A 115 -10.74 -17.06 -14.00
C PRO A 115 -9.81 -16.95 -12.78
N SER A 116 -9.82 -15.79 -12.13
CA SER A 116 -8.95 -15.45 -10.99
C SER A 116 -9.50 -15.90 -9.62
N LEU A 117 -10.83 -15.92 -9.45
CA LEU A 117 -11.49 -16.13 -8.15
C LEU A 117 -12.42 -17.35 -8.11
N GLY A 118 -12.60 -18.02 -9.25
CA GLY A 118 -13.57 -19.10 -9.42
C GLY A 118 -15.00 -18.59 -9.40
N THR A 119 -15.92 -19.44 -8.95
CA THR A 119 -17.35 -19.11 -8.89
C THR A 119 -17.67 -18.28 -7.64
N ILE A 120 -18.26 -17.11 -7.85
CA ILE A 120 -18.58 -16.11 -6.84
C ILE A 120 -20.03 -15.67 -6.95
N ALA A 121 -20.58 -15.11 -5.86
CA ALA A 121 -21.87 -14.45 -5.86
C ALA A 121 -21.67 -12.93 -5.78
N VAL A 122 -22.20 -12.19 -6.75
CA VAL A 122 -22.18 -10.73 -6.74
C VAL A 122 -23.58 -10.23 -6.42
N LYS A 123 -23.74 -9.56 -5.27
CA LYS A 123 -25.01 -8.95 -4.86
C LYS A 123 -24.99 -7.47 -5.18
N ARG A 124 -25.67 -7.08 -6.25
CA ARG A 124 -25.94 -5.68 -6.57
C ARG A 124 -27.06 -5.18 -5.69
N LEU A 125 -26.81 -4.09 -4.98
CA LEU A 125 -27.87 -3.43 -4.22
C LEU A 125 -28.68 -2.55 -5.16
N HIS A 126 -30.00 -2.53 -4.96
CA HIS A 126 -30.82 -1.54 -5.64
C HIS A 126 -30.40 -0.15 -5.17
N SER A 127 -30.01 0.70 -6.12
CA SER A 127 -29.74 2.09 -5.83
C SER A 127 -31.09 2.75 -5.49
N SER A 128 -31.34 3.00 -4.21
CA SER A 128 -32.37 3.98 -3.87
C SER A 128 -31.89 5.30 -4.46
N PHE A 129 -32.73 5.94 -5.27
CA PHE A 129 -32.48 7.19 -5.99
C PHE A 129 -32.29 8.40 -5.02
N GLU A 130 -31.61 8.21 -3.89
CA GLU A 130 -31.22 9.29 -2.99
C GLU A 130 -29.83 9.77 -3.39
N ILE A 131 -29.81 10.96 -3.97
CA ILE A 131 -28.72 11.52 -4.78
C ILE A 131 -27.40 11.71 -4.00
N ASN A 132 -27.35 11.52 -2.68
CA ASN A 132 -26.13 11.77 -1.89
C ASN A 132 -25.87 10.82 -0.70
N THR A 133 -26.67 9.77 -0.51
CA THR A 133 -26.56 8.88 0.64
C THR A 133 -26.15 7.49 0.20
N ARG A 134 -24.95 7.05 0.62
CA ARG A 134 -24.57 5.63 0.53
C ARG A 134 -25.71 4.80 1.14
N PRO A 135 -26.22 3.76 0.46
CA PRO A 135 -27.35 3.00 0.98
C PRO A 135 -27.01 2.48 2.39
N LYS A 136 -27.82 2.81 3.39
CA LYS A 136 -27.57 2.35 4.78
C LYS A 136 -27.47 0.82 4.84
N SER A 137 -28.22 0.13 3.99
CA SER A 137 -28.15 -1.32 3.80
C SER A 137 -26.77 -1.81 3.36
N PHE A 138 -26.11 -1.09 2.44
CA PHE A 138 -24.75 -1.42 1.99
C PHE A 138 -23.76 -1.37 3.14
N VAL A 139 -23.74 -0.24 3.86
CA VAL A 139 -22.78 -0.01 4.94
C VAL A 139 -23.02 -1.01 6.07
N ASN A 140 -24.27 -1.29 6.42
CA ASN A 140 -24.61 -2.26 7.46
C ASN A 140 -24.16 -3.67 7.09
N GLU A 141 -24.46 -4.12 5.87
CA GLU A 141 -24.12 -5.48 5.43
C GLU A 141 -22.60 -5.65 5.27
N ALA A 142 -21.92 -4.69 4.65
CA ALA A 142 -20.47 -4.70 4.52
C ALA A 142 -19.80 -4.71 5.90
N SER A 143 -20.22 -3.83 6.83
CA SER A 143 -19.61 -3.73 8.15
C SER A 143 -19.85 -4.97 9.00
N ALA A 144 -21.04 -5.59 8.88
CA ALA A 144 -21.38 -6.79 9.65
C ALA A 144 -20.53 -8.01 9.23
N LEU A 145 -20.18 -8.13 7.95
CA LEU A 145 -19.45 -9.29 7.44
C LEU A 145 -17.96 -9.05 7.24
N THR A 146 -17.51 -7.79 7.28
CA THR A 146 -16.10 -7.44 7.20
C THR A 146 -15.35 -8.06 8.40
N GLY A 147 -14.34 -8.88 8.10
CA GLY A 147 -13.50 -9.52 9.11
C GLY A 147 -14.09 -10.76 9.76
N ILE A 148 -15.34 -11.13 9.44
CA ILE A 148 -15.92 -12.41 9.88
C ILE A 148 -15.44 -13.52 8.96
N LYS A 149 -14.78 -14.54 9.54
CA LYS A 149 -14.43 -15.78 8.87
C LYS A 149 -14.91 -16.95 9.71
N HIS A 150 -15.98 -17.60 9.28
CA HIS A 150 -16.58 -18.70 10.02
C HIS A 150 -17.16 -19.74 9.06
N ARG A 151 -17.00 -21.03 9.35
CA ARG A 151 -17.45 -22.15 8.49
C ARG A 151 -18.95 -22.15 8.13
N ASN A 152 -19.77 -21.47 8.93
CA ASN A 152 -21.22 -21.39 8.74
C ASN A 152 -21.70 -20.00 8.28
N ILE A 153 -20.78 -19.10 7.91
CA ILE A 153 -21.09 -17.76 7.41
C ILE A 153 -20.40 -17.62 6.06
N VAL A 154 -21.15 -17.23 5.02
CA VAL A 154 -20.58 -17.00 3.69
C VAL A 154 -19.52 -15.90 3.76
N ASN A 155 -18.37 -16.15 3.15
CA ASN A 155 -17.28 -15.18 3.19
C ASN A 155 -17.58 -14.00 2.26
N LEU A 156 -17.46 -12.78 2.81
CA LEU A 156 -17.39 -11.55 2.02
C LEU A 156 -15.94 -11.38 1.53
N TYR A 157 -15.74 -11.43 0.22
CA TYR A 157 -14.43 -11.17 -0.39
C TYR A 157 -14.14 -9.68 -0.51
N GLY A 158 -15.17 -8.88 -0.77
CA GLY A 158 -15.03 -7.43 -0.88
C GLY A 158 -16.31 -6.75 -1.32
N TYR A 159 -16.21 -5.45 -1.56
CA TYR A 159 -17.32 -4.63 -2.00
C TYR A 159 -16.83 -3.57 -2.97
N CYS A 160 -17.73 -3.09 -3.83
CA CYS A 160 -17.53 -1.87 -4.57
C CYS A 160 -18.68 -0.91 -4.33
N SER A 161 -18.32 0.36 -4.09
CA SER A 161 -19.25 1.46 -3.88
C SER A 161 -19.06 2.48 -5.01
N HIS A 162 -19.65 2.22 -6.17
CA HIS A 162 -19.69 3.15 -7.29
C HIS A 162 -21.06 3.83 -7.42
N THR A 163 -21.11 5.01 -8.02
CA THR A 163 -22.34 5.82 -8.17
C THR A 163 -23.42 5.10 -8.99
N GLN A 164 -23.01 4.32 -10.00
CA GLN A 164 -23.92 3.56 -10.86
C GLN A 164 -24.16 2.13 -10.37
N HIS A 165 -23.13 1.49 -9.79
CA HIS A 165 -23.18 0.10 -9.36
C HIS A 165 -22.54 -0.05 -7.99
N SER A 166 -23.36 -0.25 -6.96
CA SER A 166 -22.91 -0.64 -5.62
C SER A 166 -23.20 -2.13 -5.43
N PHE A 167 -22.16 -2.92 -5.14
CA PHE A 167 -22.29 -4.36 -5.00
C PHE A 167 -21.32 -4.96 -3.99
N LEU A 168 -21.68 -6.15 -3.53
CA LEU A 168 -20.94 -6.98 -2.58
C LEU A 168 -20.52 -8.28 -3.28
N VAL A 169 -19.29 -8.74 -3.02
CA VAL A 169 -18.72 -9.94 -3.62
C VAL A 169 -18.55 -11.00 -2.56
N TYR A 170 -19.20 -12.14 -2.75
CA TYR A 170 -19.26 -13.25 -1.79
C TYR A 170 -18.76 -14.55 -2.38
N GLU A 171 -18.40 -15.48 -1.48
CA GLU A 171 -18.37 -16.90 -1.78
C GLU A 171 -19.73 -17.38 -2.31
N TYR A 172 -19.71 -18.16 -3.39
CA TYR A 172 -20.92 -18.76 -3.93
C TYR A 172 -21.29 -20.03 -3.15
N ALA A 173 -22.50 -20.07 -2.58
CA ALA A 173 -23.03 -21.27 -1.94
C ALA A 173 -23.78 -22.14 -2.95
N GLU A 174 -23.21 -23.29 -3.34
CA GLU A 174 -23.76 -24.18 -4.37
C GLU A 174 -25.18 -24.67 -4.09
N ARG A 175 -25.53 -24.89 -2.82
CA ARG A 175 -26.86 -25.35 -2.40
C ARG A 175 -27.90 -24.21 -2.33
N GLY A 176 -27.53 -22.99 -2.67
CA GLY A 176 -28.43 -21.84 -2.65
C GLY A 176 -28.97 -21.53 -1.25
N SER A 177 -30.17 -20.96 -1.19
CA SER A 177 -30.82 -20.63 0.08
C SER A 177 -31.65 -21.79 0.60
N LEU A 178 -31.67 -21.94 1.92
CA LEU A 178 -32.58 -22.85 2.60
C LEU A 178 -34.05 -22.60 2.22
N SER A 179 -34.44 -21.34 2.00
CA SER A 179 -35.80 -20.98 1.59
C SER A 179 -36.20 -21.60 0.24
N SER A 180 -35.26 -21.71 -0.70
CA SER A 180 -35.53 -22.36 -2.00
C SER A 180 -35.65 -23.86 -1.85
N THR A 181 -34.82 -24.47 -1.00
CA THR A 181 -34.83 -25.90 -0.73
C THR A 181 -36.10 -26.35 -0.01
N LEU A 182 -36.57 -25.57 0.97
CA LEU A 182 -37.80 -25.87 1.72
C LEU A 182 -39.07 -25.72 0.87
N SER A 183 -39.07 -24.81 -0.09
CA SER A 183 -40.20 -24.64 -1.03
C SER A 183 -40.25 -25.71 -2.13
N ASN A 184 -39.17 -26.49 -2.30
CA ASN A 184 -39.13 -27.61 -3.23
C ASN A 184 -39.50 -28.92 -2.50
N GLU A 185 -40.72 -29.41 -2.70
CA GLU A 185 -41.23 -30.67 -2.08
C GLU A 185 -40.35 -31.92 -2.32
N VAL A 186 -39.57 -31.93 -3.40
CA VAL A 186 -38.67 -33.04 -3.73
C VAL A 186 -37.34 -32.94 -2.97
N GLU A 187 -36.89 -31.72 -2.68
CA GLU A 187 -35.62 -31.46 -2.01
C GLU A 187 -35.79 -31.43 -0.48
N SER A 188 -36.95 -30.98 0.01
CA SER A 188 -37.32 -31.03 1.43
C SER A 188 -37.30 -32.46 2.00
N LYS A 189 -37.68 -33.47 1.21
CA LYS A 189 -37.64 -34.89 1.58
C LYS A 189 -36.24 -35.51 1.67
N LYS A 190 -35.18 -34.80 1.26
CA LYS A 190 -33.78 -35.22 1.42
C LYS A 190 -33.11 -34.63 2.68
N LEU A 191 -33.83 -33.80 3.43
CA LEU A 191 -33.35 -33.19 4.68
C LEU A 191 -33.80 -33.94 5.94
N ASP A 192 -34.61 -34.98 5.79
CA ASP A 192 -34.94 -35.97 6.83
C ASP A 192 -33.88 -37.10 6.86
#